data_AF-A0A810QN90-F1
#
_entry.id   AF-A0A810QN90-F1
#
_cell.length_a   1.000
_cell.length_b   1.000
_cell.length_c   1.000
_cell.angle_alpha   90.00
_cell.angle_beta   90.00
_cell.angle_gamma   90.00
#
_symmetry.space_group_name_H-M   'P 1'
#
loop_
_entity.id
_entity.type
_entity.pdbx_description
1 polymer ?
#
loop_
_entity_poly.entity_id
_entity_poly.type
_entity_poly.pdbx_seq_one_letter_code
_entity_poly.pdbx_strand_id
1 'polypeptide(L)'
;MKDKKRMLMPETSLETGTMESWLEEMFAKGWQLEECGFRFARFRRTEPTQVRCRLMPMPKNESLDIRREREELFNEMGWEYLTNKVDQYDIYICRDPHAPELETDPVAAAWARDRMLRKERRNLILTWLALVAVIMLVISRIVRSETPVETLIRSVGISAPLSMLMLVWAVWETAAFLRRVRFLRRQMDAGLPRSRAGSWRGERRRAGLILGATILMDILVIGYPLSQLGTSWGADLEELDRPIPCLMGWQVDETLTQADRTSGVCLMNPTFLTPGHYDVWDYYPGERKLINQGDVLLLSFLAEPLYREWQERIRDYAEGNVIELDDPGFDGVSLGRRGEDTFLVLWQGRVVLYVGAFGVTGVEKHLDEYADVLAQFQ
;
A
#
# COMPACT_ATOMS: atom_id res chain seq x y z
N MET A 1 -6.54 32.75 -24.47
CA MET A 1 -6.39 32.55 -23.00
C MET A 1 -7.34 31.46 -22.58
N LYS A 2 -7.01 30.57 -21.64
CA LYS A 2 -7.95 29.49 -21.26
C LYS A 2 -9.14 30.09 -20.50
N ASP A 3 -10.32 30.07 -21.12
CA ASP A 3 -11.58 30.60 -20.54
C ASP A 3 -12.13 29.74 -19.40
N LYS A 4 -11.52 28.57 -19.17
CA LYS A 4 -11.88 27.61 -18.12
C LYS A 4 -10.67 27.25 -17.27
N LYS A 5 -10.88 27.15 -15.96
CA LYS A 5 -9.87 26.82 -14.96
C LYS A 5 -10.38 25.76 -14.00
N ARG A 6 -9.64 24.67 -13.84
CA ARG A 6 -9.90 23.66 -12.80
C ARG A 6 -9.02 23.95 -11.58
N MET A 7 -9.60 23.91 -10.40
CA MET A 7 -8.92 24.29 -9.17
C MET A 7 -9.22 23.29 -8.05
N LEU A 8 -8.19 22.89 -7.30
CA LEU A 8 -8.36 22.07 -6.09
C LEU A 8 -9.08 22.91 -5.02
N MET A 9 -10.13 22.33 -4.44
CA MET A 9 -10.90 22.98 -3.38
C MET A 9 -10.12 22.97 -2.05
N PRO A 10 -10.31 23.96 -1.17
CA PRO A 10 -9.92 23.83 0.23
C PRO A 10 -10.72 22.67 0.86
N GLU A 11 -10.01 21.72 1.47
CA GLU A 11 -10.60 20.46 1.89
C GLU A 11 -11.12 20.55 3.31
N THR A 12 -12.42 20.78 3.41
CA THR A 12 -13.26 20.33 4.53
C THR A 12 -14.71 20.37 4.06
N SER A 13 -15.37 19.20 3.95
CA SER A 13 -16.83 19.13 3.79
C SER A 13 -17.56 19.76 4.97
N LEU A 14 -16.93 19.83 6.15
CA LEU A 14 -17.52 20.30 7.40
C LEU A 14 -17.44 21.81 7.66
N GLU A 15 -16.43 22.49 7.13
CA GLU A 15 -16.22 23.94 7.35
C GLU A 15 -16.78 24.71 6.15
N THR A 16 -18.11 24.78 6.09
CA THR A 16 -18.82 25.50 5.03
C THR A 16 -18.33 26.94 4.88
N GLY A 17 -17.95 27.60 5.98
CA GLY A 17 -17.44 28.98 5.97
C GLY A 17 -16.15 29.18 5.15
N THR A 18 -15.21 28.24 5.20
CA THR A 18 -13.97 28.35 4.40
C THR A 18 -14.25 28.17 2.91
N MET A 19 -15.21 27.30 2.57
CA MET A 19 -15.66 27.10 1.19
C MET A 19 -16.42 28.33 0.68
N GLU A 20 -17.31 28.91 1.49
CA GLU A 20 -18.04 30.14 1.18
C GLU A 20 -17.06 31.29 0.88
N SER A 21 -16.13 31.58 1.79
CA SER A 21 -15.14 32.65 1.60
C SER A 21 -14.22 32.43 0.41
N TRP A 22 -13.87 31.17 0.12
CA TRP A 22 -13.08 30.84 -1.07
C TRP A 22 -13.87 31.12 -2.36
N LEU A 23 -15.15 30.74 -2.42
CA LEU A 23 -16.00 31.00 -3.58
C LEU A 23 -16.23 32.49 -3.78
N GLU A 24 -16.55 33.25 -2.73
CA GLU A 24 -16.70 34.72 -2.76
C GLU A 24 -15.43 35.39 -3.31
N GLU A 25 -14.25 34.97 -2.86
CA GLU A 25 -12.97 35.45 -3.40
C GLU A 25 -12.74 35.10 -4.88
N MET A 26 -13.29 33.98 -5.38
CA MET A 26 -13.16 33.60 -6.79
C MET A 26 -14.12 34.41 -7.66
N PHE A 27 -15.37 34.61 -7.23
CA PHE A 27 -16.33 35.48 -7.91
C PHE A 27 -15.84 36.93 -7.98
N ALA A 28 -15.28 37.45 -6.89
CA ALA A 28 -14.68 38.79 -6.84
C ALA A 28 -13.46 38.95 -7.78
N LYS A 29 -12.85 37.85 -8.23
CA LYS A 29 -11.74 37.84 -9.21
C LYS A 29 -12.22 37.57 -10.64
N GLY A 30 -13.53 37.51 -10.88
CA GLY A 30 -14.11 37.22 -12.19
C GLY A 30 -14.08 35.74 -12.57
N TRP A 31 -14.18 34.84 -11.58
CA TRP A 31 -14.29 33.39 -11.82
C TRP A 31 -15.65 32.88 -11.33
N GLN A 32 -16.54 32.55 -12.26
CA GLN A 32 -17.84 31.95 -11.95
C GLN A 32 -17.71 30.42 -11.92
N LEU A 33 -18.26 29.80 -10.87
CA LEU A 33 -18.28 28.36 -10.72
C LEU A 33 -19.24 27.73 -11.75
N GLU A 34 -18.77 26.76 -12.55
CA GLU A 34 -19.59 25.96 -13.47
C GLU A 34 -20.01 24.63 -12.83
N GLU A 35 -19.06 23.96 -12.16
CA GLU A 35 -19.27 22.61 -11.64
C GLU A 35 -18.41 22.37 -10.39
N CYS A 36 -19.01 21.72 -9.39
CA CYS A 36 -18.39 21.40 -8.11
C CYS A 36 -18.24 19.88 -7.96
N GLY A 37 -17.10 19.34 -8.42
CA GLY A 37 -16.80 17.91 -8.30
C GLY A 37 -16.37 17.49 -6.89
N PHE A 38 -15.94 16.23 -6.72
CA PHE A 38 -15.58 15.68 -5.40
C PHE A 38 -14.42 16.41 -4.71
N ARG A 39 -13.34 16.74 -5.44
CA ARG A 39 -12.16 17.47 -4.93
C ARG A 39 -11.77 18.70 -5.75
N PHE A 40 -12.40 18.90 -6.90
CA PHE A 40 -12.02 19.94 -7.86
C PHE A 40 -13.23 20.73 -8.35
N ALA A 41 -13.11 22.05 -8.35
CA ALA A 41 -14.09 22.95 -8.93
C ALA A 41 -13.65 23.36 -10.35
N ARG A 42 -14.62 23.51 -11.25
CA ARG A 42 -14.42 24.11 -12.57
C ARG A 42 -14.98 25.53 -12.56
N PHE A 43 -14.16 26.49 -12.96
CA PHE A 43 -14.53 27.89 -13.08
C PHE A 43 -14.46 28.34 -14.53
N ARG A 44 -15.38 29.22 -14.92
CA ARG A 44 -15.36 30.00 -16.16
C ARG A 44 -14.97 31.44 -15.85
N ARG A 45 -14.26 32.06 -16.78
CA ARG A 45 -13.93 33.48 -16.67
C ARG A 45 -15.16 34.34 -16.99
N THR A 46 -15.46 35.28 -16.10
CA THR A 46 -16.57 36.23 -16.20
C THR A 46 -16.15 37.58 -15.62
N GLU A 47 -17.05 38.57 -15.63
CA GLU A 47 -16.79 39.85 -14.99
C GLU A 47 -16.68 39.70 -13.46
N PRO A 48 -15.80 40.47 -12.80
CA PRO A 48 -15.69 40.46 -11.34
C PRO A 48 -16.99 40.91 -10.67
N THR A 49 -17.58 40.03 -9.88
CA THR A 49 -18.83 40.30 -9.16
C THR A 49 -18.63 40.02 -7.68
N GLN A 50 -18.93 40.98 -6.82
CA GLN A 50 -19.09 40.71 -5.38
C GLN A 50 -20.42 40.02 -5.18
N VAL A 51 -20.36 38.79 -4.68
CA VAL A 51 -21.53 37.99 -4.32
C VAL A 51 -21.30 37.37 -2.95
N ARG A 52 -22.38 37.10 -2.22
CA ARG A 52 -22.36 36.30 -1.01
C ARG A 52 -22.66 34.86 -1.38
N CYS A 53 -21.83 33.92 -0.92
CA CYS A 53 -22.01 32.50 -1.21
C CYS A 53 -22.47 31.76 0.04
N ARG A 54 -23.45 30.87 -0.10
CA ARG A 54 -23.92 29.99 0.98
C ARG A 54 -23.99 28.54 0.57
N LEU A 55 -23.50 27.67 1.44
CA LEU A 55 -23.60 26.23 1.28
C LEU A 55 -24.70 25.68 2.19
N MET A 56 -25.78 25.18 1.59
CA MET A 56 -26.88 24.54 2.29
C MET A 56 -26.76 23.02 2.16
N PRO A 57 -26.97 22.25 3.24
CA PRO A 57 -26.93 20.80 3.13
C PRO A 57 -28.08 20.29 2.26
N MET A 58 -27.76 19.41 1.32
CA MET A 58 -28.74 18.87 0.40
C MET A 58 -29.68 17.86 1.12
N PRO A 59 -31.01 17.99 1.02
CA PRO A 59 -31.94 16.99 1.54
C PRO A 59 -31.96 15.77 0.61
N LYS A 60 -31.72 14.58 1.17
CA LYS A 60 -31.83 13.34 0.39
C LYS A 60 -33.28 12.86 0.33
N ASN A 61 -33.75 12.50 -0.86
CA ASN A 61 -35.10 12.02 -1.17
C ASN A 61 -36.20 13.09 -1.04
N GLU A 62 -35.85 14.36 -1.29
CA GLU A 62 -36.86 15.39 -1.48
C GLU A 62 -37.59 15.15 -2.81
N SER A 63 -38.92 15.26 -2.80
CA SER A 63 -39.69 15.24 -4.04
C SER A 63 -39.35 16.48 -4.87
N LEU A 64 -39.46 16.38 -6.19
CA LEU A 64 -39.18 17.49 -7.09
C LEU A 64 -40.01 18.74 -6.76
N ASP A 65 -41.23 18.54 -6.27
CA ASP A 65 -42.16 19.63 -5.92
C ASP A 65 -41.67 20.42 -4.69
N ILE A 66 -41.25 19.74 -3.63
CA ILE A 66 -40.73 20.41 -2.41
C ILE A 66 -39.41 21.13 -2.71
N ARG A 67 -38.58 20.55 -3.60
CA ARG A 67 -37.34 21.21 -4.03
C ARG A 67 -37.63 22.49 -4.80
N ARG A 68 -38.64 22.48 -5.69
CA ARG A 68 -39.07 23.67 -6.43
C ARG A 68 -39.64 24.74 -5.52
N GLU A 69 -40.51 24.39 -4.58
CA GLU A 69 -41.04 25.34 -3.60
C GLU A 69 -39.93 26.00 -2.78
N ARG A 70 -38.91 25.23 -2.38
CA ARG A 70 -37.72 25.75 -1.69
C ARG A 70 -36.90 26.68 -2.57
N GLU A 71 -36.63 26.29 -3.82
CA GLU A 71 -35.90 27.11 -4.78
C GLU A 71 -36.64 28.42 -5.06
N GLU A 72 -37.97 28.38 -5.20
CA GLU A 72 -38.84 29.55 -5.39
C GLU A 72 -38.77 30.47 -4.17
N LEU A 73 -38.91 29.95 -2.95
CA LEU A 73 -38.76 30.71 -1.70
C LEU A 73 -37.38 31.37 -1.57
N PHE A 74 -36.31 30.66 -1.95
CA PHE A 74 -34.95 31.20 -1.91
C PHE A 74 -34.73 32.28 -2.97
N ASN A 75 -35.31 32.10 -4.16
CA ASN A 75 -35.26 33.07 -5.23
C ASN A 75 -36.03 34.36 -4.87
N GLU A 76 -37.16 34.25 -4.17
CA GLU A 76 -37.89 35.41 -3.61
C GLU A 76 -37.05 36.19 -2.59
N MET A 77 -36.18 35.49 -1.84
CA MET A 77 -35.21 36.12 -0.93
C MET A 77 -33.94 36.64 -1.65
N GLY A 78 -33.88 36.55 -2.98
CA GLY A 78 -32.75 37.01 -3.80
C GLY A 78 -31.58 36.04 -3.89
N TRP A 79 -31.75 34.77 -3.50
CA TRP A 79 -30.74 33.73 -3.59
C TRP A 79 -30.94 32.88 -4.85
N GLU A 80 -29.96 32.92 -5.76
CA GLU A 80 -29.93 32.13 -6.97
C GLU A 80 -29.21 30.80 -6.72
N TYR A 81 -29.83 29.67 -7.12
CA TYR A 81 -29.16 28.36 -7.12
C TYR A 81 -28.10 28.29 -8.22
N LEU A 82 -26.91 27.79 -7.88
CA LEU A 82 -25.79 27.72 -8.83
C LEU A 82 -25.43 26.28 -9.20
N THR A 83 -25.05 25.45 -8.22
CA THR A 83 -24.64 24.06 -8.46
C THR A 83 -24.64 23.28 -7.15
N ASN A 84 -24.52 21.96 -7.23
CA ASN A 84 -24.38 21.07 -6.07
C ASN A 84 -22.94 20.54 -5.95
N LYS A 85 -22.50 20.29 -4.72
CA LYS A 85 -21.25 19.60 -4.40
C LYS A 85 -21.55 18.14 -4.08
N VAL A 86 -21.44 17.25 -5.07
CA VAL A 86 -21.52 15.77 -4.95
C VAL A 86 -22.62 15.30 -3.98
N ASP A 87 -23.83 15.82 -4.17
CA ASP A 87 -25.03 15.51 -3.37
C ASP A 87 -24.88 15.71 -1.85
N GLN A 88 -23.98 16.60 -1.43
CA GLN A 88 -23.73 16.95 -0.04
C GLN A 88 -24.24 18.35 0.29
N TYR A 89 -23.97 19.31 -0.60
CA TYR A 89 -24.34 20.71 -0.41
C TYR A 89 -24.85 21.33 -1.70
N ASP A 90 -25.89 22.14 -1.59
CA ASP A 90 -26.37 23.04 -2.62
C ASP A 90 -25.74 24.41 -2.41
N ILE A 91 -25.23 25.00 -3.49
CA ILE A 91 -24.53 26.29 -3.47
C ILE A 91 -25.47 27.36 -3.99
N TYR A 92 -25.79 28.32 -3.13
CA TYR A 92 -26.60 29.49 -3.44
C TYR A 92 -25.76 30.76 -3.45
N ILE A 93 -26.04 31.67 -4.37
CA ILE A 93 -25.39 32.97 -4.47
C ILE A 93 -26.42 34.09 -4.32
N CYS A 94 -26.04 35.17 -3.64
CA CYS A 94 -26.82 36.41 -3.62
C CYS A 94 -25.92 37.57 -4.05
N ARG A 95 -26.44 38.45 -4.92
CA ARG A 95 -25.72 39.64 -5.39
C ARG A 95 -25.82 40.82 -4.43
N ASP A 96 -26.74 40.77 -3.46
CA ASP A 96 -26.86 41.76 -2.42
C ASP A 96 -25.86 41.46 -1.26
N PRO A 97 -24.89 42.36 -0.99
CA PRO A 97 -23.96 42.22 0.13
C PRO A 97 -24.64 42.20 1.50
N HIS A 98 -25.84 42.78 1.62
CA HIS A 98 -26.61 42.90 2.86
C HIS A 98 -27.74 41.88 3.00
N ALA A 99 -27.84 40.91 2.08
CA ALA A 99 -28.89 39.90 2.12
C ALA A 99 -28.99 39.20 3.49
N PRO A 100 -30.20 38.99 4.03
CA PRO A 100 -30.42 38.30 5.30
C PRO A 100 -29.82 36.89 5.28
N GLU A 101 -29.47 36.36 6.46
CA GLU A 101 -28.91 35.01 6.54
C GLU A 101 -29.93 33.97 6.08
N LEU A 102 -29.61 33.22 5.02
CA LEU A 102 -30.43 32.14 4.46
C LEU A 102 -30.64 30.96 5.43
N GLU A 103 -29.94 30.95 6.57
CA GLU A 103 -30.00 29.89 7.56
C GLU A 103 -31.22 30.09 8.47
N THR A 104 -32.39 29.67 7.98
CA THR A 104 -33.69 29.84 8.66
C THR A 104 -33.90 28.93 9.87
N ASP A 105 -33.07 27.90 10.09
CA ASP A 105 -33.17 27.04 11.27
C ASP A 105 -31.82 26.38 11.69
N PRO A 106 -31.27 26.70 12.89
CA PRO A 106 -30.09 26.03 13.43
C PRO A 106 -30.29 24.53 13.69
N VAL A 107 -31.53 24.07 13.91
CA VAL A 107 -31.85 22.65 14.16
C VAL A 107 -31.74 21.84 12.87
N ALA A 108 -32.25 22.36 11.74
CA ALA A 108 -32.11 21.73 10.43
C ALA A 108 -30.62 21.59 10.01
N ALA A 109 -29.80 22.61 10.28
CA ALA A 109 -28.36 22.58 10.03
C ALA A 109 -27.62 21.54 10.88
N ALA A 110 -28.02 21.38 12.16
CA ALA A 110 -27.47 20.36 13.04
C ALA A 110 -27.85 18.94 12.59
N TRP A 111 -29.11 18.72 12.18
CA TRP A 111 -29.60 17.42 11.72
C TRP A 111 -28.89 16.95 10.45
N ALA A 112 -28.69 17.86 9.49
CA ALA A 112 -27.98 17.54 8.26
C ALA A 112 -26.49 17.19 8.50
N ARG A 113 -25.84 17.88 9.44
CA ARG A 113 -24.47 17.53 9.86
C ARG A 113 -24.44 16.16 10.51
N ASP A 114 -25.32 15.88 11.46
CA ASP A 114 -25.41 14.59 12.15
C ASP A 114 -25.62 13.41 11.22
N ARG A 115 -26.32 13.65 10.11
CA ARG A 115 -26.44 12.68 9.03
C ARG A 115 -25.11 12.41 8.32
N MET A 116 -24.35 13.44 7.96
CA MET A 116 -23.03 13.27 7.35
C MET A 116 -22.08 12.53 8.29
N LEU A 117 -22.15 12.81 9.59
CA LEU A 117 -21.37 12.12 10.61
C LEU A 117 -21.67 10.63 10.70
N ARG A 118 -22.96 10.24 10.56
CA ARG A 118 -23.34 8.82 10.52
C ARG A 118 -22.77 8.12 9.29
N LYS A 119 -22.77 8.78 8.13
CA LYS A 119 -22.17 8.24 6.90
C LYS A 119 -20.66 8.05 7.05
N GLU A 120 -19.96 9.05 7.58
CA GLU A 120 -18.51 8.99 7.79
C GLU A 120 -18.11 8.00 8.88
N ARG A 121 -18.89 7.91 9.97
CA ARG A 121 -18.70 6.86 10.98
C ARG A 121 -18.90 5.46 10.41
N ARG A 122 -19.90 5.27 9.52
CA ARG A 122 -20.09 3.99 8.84
C ARG A 122 -18.90 3.66 7.93
N ASN A 123 -18.43 4.63 7.16
CA ASN A 123 -17.23 4.46 6.33
C ASN A 123 -16.01 4.11 7.19
N LEU A 124 -15.83 4.77 8.34
CA LEU A 124 -14.79 4.44 9.32
C LEU A 124 -14.91 2.99 9.81
N ILE A 125 -16.11 2.56 10.20
CA ILE A 125 -16.32 1.17 10.65
C ILE A 125 -15.99 0.19 9.51
N LEU A 126 -16.40 0.49 8.27
CA LEU A 126 -16.09 -0.33 7.12
C LEU A 126 -14.59 -0.36 6.79
N THR A 127 -13.88 0.76 6.88
CA THR A 127 -12.43 0.80 6.67
C THR A 127 -11.67 0.06 7.77
N TRP A 128 -12.12 0.16 9.03
CA TRP A 128 -11.57 -0.63 10.14
C TRP A 128 -11.85 -2.12 9.98
N LEU A 129 -13.06 -2.50 9.58
CA LEU A 129 -13.38 -3.91 9.31
C LEU A 129 -12.54 -4.46 8.15
N ALA A 130 -12.35 -3.69 7.08
CA ALA A 130 -11.48 -4.07 5.98
C ALA A 130 -10.03 -4.22 6.44
N LEU A 131 -9.52 -3.30 7.27
CA LEU A 131 -8.18 -3.39 7.86
C LEU A 131 -8.01 -4.67 8.68
N VAL A 132 -8.94 -4.94 9.60
CA VAL A 132 -8.90 -6.16 10.43
C VAL A 132 -8.99 -7.41 9.56
N ALA A 133 -9.83 -7.42 8.53
CA ALA A 133 -9.96 -8.54 7.62
C ALA A 133 -8.66 -8.81 6.83
N VAL A 134 -8.00 -7.77 6.32
CA VAL A 134 -6.72 -7.91 5.60
C VAL A 134 -5.62 -8.41 6.54
N ILE A 135 -5.50 -7.84 7.74
CA ILE A 135 -4.53 -8.31 8.75
C ILE A 135 -4.79 -9.77 9.11
N MET A 136 -6.06 -10.12 9.38
CA MET A 136 -6.44 -11.49 9.71
C MET A 136 -6.10 -12.44 8.55
N LEU A 137 -6.33 -12.05 7.30
CA LEU A 137 -5.96 -12.86 6.14
C LEU A 137 -4.45 -13.11 6.08
N VAL A 138 -3.62 -12.06 6.22
CA VAL A 138 -2.16 -12.18 6.23
C VAL A 138 -1.68 -13.08 7.37
N ILE A 139 -2.17 -12.84 8.59
CA ILE A 139 -1.81 -13.68 9.76
C ILE A 139 -2.25 -15.12 9.54
N SER A 140 -3.48 -15.34 9.04
CA SER A 140 -4.00 -16.69 8.79
C SER A 140 -3.20 -17.45 7.73
N ARG A 141 -2.63 -16.74 6.74
CA ARG A 141 -1.73 -17.33 5.74
C ARG A 141 -0.43 -17.80 6.39
N ILE A 142 0.17 -16.96 7.24
CA ILE A 142 1.44 -17.27 7.94
C ILE A 142 1.26 -18.37 9.00
N VAL A 143 0.16 -18.37 9.74
CA VAL A 143 -0.10 -19.39 10.78
C VAL A 143 -0.46 -20.76 10.17
N ARG A 144 -1.06 -20.77 8.97
CA ARG A 144 -1.41 -22.03 8.28
C ARG A 144 -0.29 -22.56 7.40
N SER A 145 0.73 -21.77 7.09
CA SER A 145 1.87 -22.26 6.32
C SER A 145 2.75 -23.12 7.21
N GLU A 146 3.16 -24.27 6.69
CA GLU A 146 4.18 -25.13 7.30
C GLU A 146 5.55 -24.42 7.37
N THR A 147 5.75 -23.39 6.54
CA THR A 147 6.98 -22.59 6.42
C THR A 147 6.69 -21.09 6.62
N PRO A 148 6.49 -20.62 7.87
CA PRO A 148 6.06 -19.25 8.15
C PRO A 148 7.09 -18.18 7.76
N VAL A 149 8.39 -18.44 7.92
CA VAL A 149 9.48 -17.51 7.58
C VAL A 149 9.67 -17.45 6.07
N GLU A 150 9.71 -18.60 5.39
CA GLU A 150 9.77 -18.65 3.93
C GLU A 150 8.55 -17.97 3.31
N THR A 151 7.35 -18.26 3.83
CA THR A 151 6.11 -17.62 3.39
C THR A 151 6.15 -16.12 3.65
N LEU A 152 6.69 -15.65 4.78
CA LEU A 152 6.83 -14.22 5.06
C LEU A 152 7.76 -13.56 4.05
N ILE A 153 8.95 -14.13 3.83
CA ILE A 153 9.98 -13.58 2.95
C ILE A 153 9.49 -13.56 1.49
N ARG A 154 8.80 -14.62 1.05
CA ARG A 154 8.34 -14.78 -0.34
C ARG A 154 7.00 -14.10 -0.63
N SER A 155 6.12 -13.93 0.37
CA SER A 155 4.79 -13.31 0.18
C SER A 155 4.73 -11.82 0.53
N VAL A 156 5.61 -11.33 1.41
CA VAL A 156 5.61 -9.93 1.84
C VAL A 156 6.57 -9.11 0.98
N GLY A 157 6.09 -8.72 -0.20
CA GLY A 157 6.70 -7.63 -0.97
C GLY A 157 6.55 -6.29 -0.24
N ILE A 158 7.30 -5.25 -0.66
CA ILE A 158 7.22 -3.90 -0.07
C ILE A 158 5.80 -3.31 -0.10
N SER A 159 4.93 -3.83 -0.98
CA SER A 159 3.52 -3.48 -1.11
C SER A 159 2.72 -3.78 0.16
N ALA A 160 3.06 -4.81 0.93
CA ALA A 160 2.35 -5.17 2.17
C ALA A 160 2.56 -4.16 3.31
N PRO A 161 3.81 -3.81 3.72
CA PRO A 161 4.03 -2.77 4.73
C PRO A 161 3.57 -1.39 4.25
N LEU A 162 3.71 -1.09 2.95
CA LEU A 162 3.13 0.13 2.38
C LEU A 162 1.60 0.12 2.50
N SER A 163 0.92 -0.97 2.12
CA SER A 163 -0.54 -1.07 2.27
C SER A 163 -0.99 -0.89 3.72
N MET A 164 -0.25 -1.43 4.69
CA MET A 164 -0.51 -1.23 6.11
C MET A 164 -0.37 0.24 6.51
N LEU A 165 0.68 0.93 6.06
CA LEU A 165 0.87 2.38 6.23
C LEU A 165 -0.28 3.19 5.62
N MET A 166 -0.73 2.84 4.40
CA MET A 166 -1.86 3.49 3.73
C MET A 166 -3.14 3.36 4.57
N LEU A 167 -3.38 2.18 5.13
CA LEU A 167 -4.56 1.93 5.97
C LEU A 167 -4.49 2.68 7.31
N VAL A 168 -3.32 2.72 7.96
CA VAL A 168 -3.10 3.53 9.17
C VAL A 168 -3.31 5.01 8.87
N TRP A 169 -2.82 5.49 7.73
CA TRP A 169 -3.04 6.86 7.27
C TRP A 169 -4.53 7.14 7.06
N ALA A 170 -5.27 6.25 6.40
CA ALA A 170 -6.72 6.38 6.20
C ALA A 170 -7.49 6.40 7.54
N VAL A 171 -7.08 5.58 8.51
CA VAL A 171 -7.62 5.59 9.88
C VAL A 171 -7.31 6.91 10.58
N TRP A 172 -6.09 7.43 10.43
CA TRP A 172 -5.70 8.71 11.02
C TRP A 172 -6.50 9.88 10.43
N GLU A 173 -6.66 9.92 9.10
CA GLU A 173 -7.42 10.95 8.39
C GLU A 173 -8.89 10.97 8.85
N THR A 174 -9.51 9.79 8.92
CA THR A 174 -10.90 9.65 9.38
C THR A 174 -11.06 9.96 10.87
N ALA A 175 -10.09 9.60 11.72
CA ALA A 175 -10.07 9.99 13.13
C ALA A 175 -9.88 11.50 13.32
N ALA A 176 -8.98 12.13 12.54
CA ALA A 176 -8.77 13.56 12.53
C ALA A 176 -10.03 14.31 12.08
N PHE A 177 -10.73 13.78 11.07
CA PHE A 177 -12.05 14.26 10.66
C PHE A 177 -13.05 14.22 11.84
N LEU A 178 -13.18 13.09 12.54
CA LEU A 178 -14.05 12.99 13.72
C LEU A 178 -13.64 13.93 14.87
N ARG A 179 -12.35 14.21 15.07
CA ARG A 179 -11.90 15.20 16.06
C ARG A 179 -12.35 16.62 15.66
N ARG A 180 -12.18 17.00 14.39
CA ARG A 180 -12.67 18.29 13.86
C ARG A 180 -14.18 18.43 14.03
N VAL A 181 -14.92 17.35 13.81
CA VAL A 181 -16.37 17.29 14.08
C VAL A 181 -16.69 17.55 15.54
N ARG A 182 -16.02 16.85 16.47
CA ARG A 182 -16.26 17.03 17.91
C ARG A 182 -15.94 18.45 18.36
N PHE A 183 -14.90 19.03 17.78
CA PHE A 183 -14.54 20.42 18.02
C PHE A 183 -15.61 21.40 17.51
N LEU A 184 -16.10 21.20 16.28
CA LEU A 184 -17.20 21.99 15.70
C LEU A 184 -18.49 21.88 16.52
N ARG A 185 -18.83 20.67 17.02
CA ARG A 185 -19.97 20.46 17.93
C ARG A 185 -19.81 21.27 19.22
N ARG A 186 -18.63 21.19 19.86
CA ARG A 186 -18.35 21.97 21.08
C ARG A 186 -18.46 23.47 20.88
N GLN A 187 -18.05 23.99 19.72
CA GLN A 187 -18.20 25.41 19.40
C GLN A 187 -19.67 25.82 19.22
N MET A 188 -20.48 24.95 18.62
CA MET A 188 -21.92 25.16 18.46
C MET A 188 -22.67 25.09 19.80
N ASP A 189 -22.35 24.11 20.65
CA ASP A 189 -22.91 23.99 22.00
C ASP A 189 -22.56 25.23 22.86
N ALA A 190 -21.41 25.85 22.58
CA ALA A 190 -20.97 27.10 23.22
C ALA A 190 -21.60 28.37 22.59
N GLY A 191 -22.46 28.25 21.57
CA GLY A 191 -23.11 29.39 20.91
C GLY A 191 -22.17 30.31 20.13
N LEU A 192 -20.93 29.85 19.82
CA LEU A 192 -19.96 30.67 19.10
C LEU A 192 -20.36 30.82 17.62
N PRO A 193 -20.32 32.04 17.05
CA PRO A 193 -20.61 32.25 15.64
C PRO A 193 -19.62 31.48 14.76
N ARG A 194 -20.10 30.93 13.64
CA ARG A 194 -19.27 30.20 12.68
C ARG A 194 -18.10 31.08 12.23
N SER A 195 -16.87 30.64 12.49
CA SER A 195 -15.69 31.37 12.07
C SER A 195 -15.59 31.39 10.54
N ARG A 196 -15.83 32.56 9.93
CA ARG A 196 -15.63 32.83 8.49
C ARG A 196 -14.16 33.14 8.13
N ALA A 197 -13.28 33.19 9.14
CA ALA A 197 -11.92 33.71 9.05
C ALA A 197 -10.81 32.63 8.92
N GLY A 198 -11.07 31.56 8.16
CA GLY A 198 -10.06 30.56 7.84
C GLY A 198 -9.21 30.98 6.64
N SER A 199 -7.88 30.88 6.74
CA SER A 199 -7.01 31.12 5.58
C SER A 199 -7.09 29.94 4.59
N TRP A 200 -8.09 29.94 3.71
CA TRP A 200 -8.38 28.86 2.75
C TRP A 200 -7.15 28.43 1.93
N ARG A 201 -6.19 29.34 1.70
CA ARG A 201 -4.93 29.05 0.98
C ARG A 201 -4.06 28.02 1.70
N GLY A 202 -3.99 28.08 3.02
CA GLY A 202 -3.22 27.14 3.84
C GLY A 202 -3.85 25.75 3.86
N GLU A 203 -5.18 25.69 4.01
CA GLU A 203 -5.94 24.45 3.96
C GLU A 203 -5.87 23.78 2.58
N ARG A 204 -5.96 24.57 1.51
CA ARG A 204 -5.82 24.07 0.14
C ARG A 204 -4.40 23.55 -0.14
N ARG A 205 -3.35 24.15 0.43
CA ARG A 205 -1.98 23.60 0.35
C ARG A 205 -1.87 22.26 1.09
N ARG A 206 -2.43 22.17 2.31
CA ARG A 206 -2.48 20.91 3.08
C ARG A 206 -3.24 19.82 2.34
N ALA A 207 -4.41 20.13 1.78
CA ALA A 207 -5.20 19.21 0.96
C ALA A 207 -4.41 18.71 -0.26
N GLY A 208 -3.69 19.62 -0.94
CA GLY A 208 -2.83 19.25 -2.06
C GLY A 208 -1.67 18.34 -1.66
N LEU A 209 -1.04 18.58 -0.51
CA LEU A 209 0.02 17.73 0.03
C LEU A 209 -0.51 16.35 0.43
N ILE A 210 -1.66 16.28 1.10
CA ILE A 210 -2.31 15.02 1.48
C ILE A 210 -2.68 14.23 0.22
N LEU A 211 -3.35 14.86 -0.74
CA LEU A 211 -3.70 14.23 -2.01
C LEU A 211 -2.47 13.72 -2.76
N GLY A 212 -1.42 14.55 -2.86
CA GLY A 212 -0.17 14.19 -3.51
C GLY A 212 0.51 13.01 -2.81
N ALA A 213 0.56 13.00 -1.48
CA ALA A 213 1.10 11.91 -0.69
C ALA A 213 0.29 10.61 -0.87
N THR A 214 -1.05 10.68 -0.88
CA THR A 214 -1.91 9.51 -1.12
C THR A 214 -1.68 8.93 -2.52
N ILE A 215 -1.64 9.78 -3.56
CA ILE A 215 -1.42 9.33 -4.94
C ILE A 215 -0.03 8.72 -5.09
N LEU A 216 0.99 9.34 -4.50
CA LEU A 216 2.36 8.81 -4.53
C LEU A 216 2.42 7.43 -3.87
N MET A 217 1.78 7.26 -2.71
CA MET A 217 1.70 5.97 -2.05
C MET A 217 0.93 4.92 -2.88
N ASP A 218 -0.19 5.29 -3.49
CA ASP A 218 -0.96 4.40 -4.36
C ASP A 218 -0.11 3.94 -5.55
N ILE A 219 0.65 4.86 -6.16
CA ILE A 219 1.59 4.55 -7.24
C ILE A 219 2.70 3.61 -6.75
N LEU A 220 3.22 3.78 -5.55
CA LEU A 220 4.26 2.87 -5.02
C LEU A 220 3.70 1.48 -4.71
N VAL A 221 2.50 1.39 -4.13
CA VAL A 221 1.84 0.11 -3.80
C VAL A 221 1.51 -0.71 -5.06
N ILE A 222 1.03 -0.04 -6.12
CA ILE A 222 0.63 -0.69 -7.38
C ILE A 222 1.83 -0.85 -8.33
N GLY A 223 2.71 0.15 -8.39
CA GLY A 223 3.83 0.20 -9.32
C GLY A 223 4.92 -0.81 -8.98
N TYR A 224 5.16 -1.08 -7.70
CA TYR A 224 6.18 -2.05 -7.28
C TYR A 224 5.91 -3.50 -7.74
N PRO A 225 4.73 -4.12 -7.49
CA PRO A 225 4.48 -5.47 -7.99
C PRO A 225 4.52 -5.53 -9.52
N LEU A 226 4.12 -4.45 -10.21
CA LEU A 226 4.25 -4.36 -11.67
C LEU A 226 5.71 -4.30 -12.13
N SER A 227 6.60 -3.62 -11.41
CA SER A 227 8.03 -3.60 -11.75
C SER A 227 8.70 -4.96 -11.50
N GLN A 228 8.22 -5.73 -10.51
CA GLN A 228 8.78 -7.06 -10.20
C GLN A 228 8.43 -8.13 -11.25
N LEU A 229 7.36 -7.96 -12.03
CA LEU A 229 6.98 -8.91 -13.09
C LEU A 229 8.05 -9.06 -14.20
N GLY A 230 8.96 -8.10 -14.34
CA GLY A 230 10.06 -8.14 -15.31
C GLY A 230 11.44 -8.45 -14.72
N THR A 231 11.56 -8.59 -13.40
CA THR A 231 12.85 -8.83 -12.73
C THR A 231 13.13 -10.31 -12.49
N SER A 232 12.09 -11.15 -12.51
CA SER A 232 12.27 -12.61 -12.51
C SER A 232 12.83 -13.06 -13.86
N TRP A 233 13.85 -13.90 -13.83
CA TRP A 233 14.39 -14.50 -15.04
C TRP A 233 14.70 -15.98 -14.80
N GLY A 234 14.62 -16.75 -15.87
CA GLY A 234 15.05 -18.14 -15.92
C GLY A 234 16.01 -18.33 -17.06
N ALA A 235 17.08 -19.09 -16.84
CA ALA A 235 18.02 -19.46 -17.88
C ALA A 235 18.44 -20.92 -17.70
N ASP A 236 18.72 -21.58 -18.83
CA ASP A 236 19.36 -22.87 -18.82
C ASP A 236 20.81 -22.70 -18.35
N LEU A 237 21.30 -23.65 -17.55
CA LEU A 237 22.64 -23.59 -16.97
C LEU A 237 23.78 -23.69 -18.01
N GLU A 238 23.46 -23.94 -19.28
CA GLU A 238 24.43 -23.89 -20.40
C GLU A 238 24.65 -22.47 -20.91
N GLU A 239 23.63 -21.62 -20.85
CA GLU A 239 23.62 -20.26 -21.39
C GLU A 239 23.84 -19.21 -20.29
N LEU A 240 24.26 -19.65 -19.11
CA LEU A 240 24.32 -18.81 -17.93
C LEU A 240 25.62 -18.01 -17.83
N ASP A 241 25.52 -16.71 -18.14
CA ASP A 241 26.66 -15.77 -18.07
C ASP A 241 26.79 -15.03 -16.71
N ARG A 242 26.11 -15.50 -15.66
CA ARG A 242 26.02 -14.80 -14.36
C ARG A 242 26.46 -15.69 -13.20
N PRO A 243 27.08 -15.12 -12.15
CA PRO A 243 27.46 -15.90 -10.97
C PRO A 243 26.21 -16.34 -10.20
N ILE A 244 26.25 -17.56 -9.63
CA ILE A 244 25.21 -18.13 -8.77
C ILE A 244 25.81 -18.47 -7.40
N PRO A 245 25.09 -18.28 -6.29
CA PRO A 245 25.53 -18.67 -4.95
C PRO A 245 25.43 -20.20 -4.70
N CYS A 246 25.83 -21.05 -5.64
CA CYS A 246 25.85 -22.51 -5.41
C CYS A 246 26.88 -23.23 -6.30
N LEU A 247 27.32 -24.40 -5.84
CA LEU A 247 28.13 -25.34 -6.63
C LEU A 247 27.24 -26.25 -7.49
N MET A 248 27.80 -26.71 -8.62
CA MET A 248 27.16 -27.64 -9.56
C MET A 248 27.48 -29.10 -9.22
N GLY A 249 26.68 -30.05 -9.71
CA GLY A 249 26.89 -31.47 -9.42
C GLY A 249 28.28 -31.98 -9.80
N TRP A 250 28.81 -31.57 -10.95
CA TRP A 250 30.15 -31.92 -11.42
C TRP A 250 31.30 -31.28 -10.62
N GLN A 251 31.04 -30.22 -9.84
CA GLN A 251 32.05 -29.62 -8.96
C GLN A 251 32.15 -30.36 -7.63
N VAL A 252 31.08 -31.03 -7.23
CA VAL A 252 30.92 -31.66 -5.93
C VAL A 252 31.20 -33.16 -5.98
N ASP A 253 30.83 -33.83 -7.09
CA ASP A 253 31.04 -35.26 -7.27
C ASP A 253 32.04 -35.49 -8.40
N GLU A 254 33.23 -35.98 -8.04
CA GLU A 254 34.32 -36.29 -8.99
C GLU A 254 33.92 -37.34 -10.05
N THR A 255 32.84 -38.09 -9.83
CA THR A 255 32.32 -39.08 -10.79
C THR A 255 31.46 -38.47 -11.89
N LEU A 256 31.07 -37.20 -11.76
CA LEU A 256 30.26 -36.47 -12.73
C LEU A 256 31.11 -35.47 -13.51
N THR A 257 30.91 -35.40 -14.82
CA THR A 257 31.50 -34.34 -15.65
C THR A 257 30.43 -33.38 -16.15
N GLN A 258 30.85 -32.18 -16.55
CA GLN A 258 29.95 -31.18 -17.13
C GLN A 258 29.19 -31.72 -18.37
N ALA A 259 29.80 -32.62 -19.14
CA ALA A 259 29.18 -33.24 -20.31
C ALA A 259 28.12 -34.28 -19.97
N ASP A 260 28.10 -34.79 -18.74
CA ASP A 260 27.11 -35.77 -18.28
C ASP A 260 25.79 -35.11 -17.88
N ARG A 261 25.74 -33.79 -17.75
CA ARG A 261 24.50 -33.07 -17.39
C ARG A 261 23.44 -33.28 -18.47
N THR A 262 22.27 -33.76 -18.03
CA THR A 262 21.12 -34.03 -18.91
C THR A 262 20.20 -32.83 -19.06
N SER A 263 19.99 -32.07 -17.99
CA SER A 263 19.30 -30.78 -18.02
C SER A 263 19.67 -29.96 -16.79
N GLY A 264 19.60 -28.64 -16.91
CA GLY A 264 19.93 -27.75 -15.81
C GLY A 264 19.25 -26.40 -15.97
N VAL A 265 18.53 -25.94 -14.95
CA VAL A 265 17.78 -24.68 -14.99
C VAL A 265 18.06 -23.86 -13.74
N CYS A 266 18.30 -22.57 -13.92
CA CYS A 266 18.37 -21.58 -12.86
C CYS A 266 17.20 -20.61 -12.98
N LEU A 267 16.40 -20.48 -11.93
CA LEU A 267 15.38 -19.45 -11.77
C LEU A 267 15.81 -18.45 -10.71
N MET A 268 15.71 -17.16 -11.05
CA MET A 268 15.92 -16.07 -10.11
C MET A 268 14.61 -15.30 -9.95
N ASN A 269 14.07 -15.32 -8.72
CA ASN A 269 12.82 -14.62 -8.37
C ASN A 269 13.05 -13.61 -7.25
N PRO A 270 13.51 -12.38 -7.56
CA PRO A 270 13.83 -11.41 -6.54
C PRO A 270 12.56 -10.91 -5.83
N THR A 271 12.56 -10.97 -4.50
CA THR A 271 11.53 -10.37 -3.65
C THR A 271 12.14 -9.19 -2.87
N PHE A 272 11.31 -8.37 -2.23
CA PHE A 272 11.79 -7.22 -1.45
C PHE A 272 12.80 -7.63 -0.35
N LEU A 273 12.50 -8.72 0.37
CA LEU A 273 13.34 -9.23 1.45
C LEU A 273 14.45 -10.16 0.95
N THR A 274 14.30 -10.74 -0.25
CA THR A 274 15.29 -11.58 -0.93
C THR A 274 15.62 -11.02 -2.31
N PRO A 275 16.50 -9.99 -2.40
CA PRO A 275 16.93 -9.43 -3.68
C PRO A 275 17.58 -10.46 -4.61
N GLY A 276 18.07 -11.59 -4.09
CA GLY A 276 18.54 -12.72 -4.88
C GLY A 276 18.01 -14.04 -4.33
N HIS A 277 16.85 -14.50 -4.79
CA HIS A 277 16.37 -15.86 -4.55
C HIS A 277 16.60 -16.76 -5.78
N TYR A 278 17.55 -17.68 -5.67
CA TYR A 278 18.01 -18.58 -6.74
C TYR A 278 17.50 -20.00 -6.49
N ASP A 279 16.71 -20.54 -7.42
CA ASP A 279 16.39 -21.96 -7.49
C ASP A 279 17.17 -22.58 -8.64
N VAL A 280 18.07 -23.52 -8.35
CA VAL A 280 18.87 -24.21 -9.34
C VAL A 280 18.62 -25.70 -9.28
N TRP A 281 18.25 -26.29 -10.42
CA TRP A 281 18.10 -27.72 -10.58
C TRP A 281 19.11 -28.22 -11.60
N ASP A 282 19.86 -29.25 -11.21
CA ASP A 282 20.90 -29.88 -12.03
C ASP A 282 20.65 -31.39 -12.09
N TYR A 283 20.45 -31.94 -13.28
CA TYR A 283 20.03 -33.33 -13.49
C TYR A 283 21.08 -34.14 -14.25
N TYR A 284 21.33 -35.36 -13.79
CA TYR A 284 22.32 -36.29 -14.32
C TYR A 284 21.71 -37.67 -14.61
N PRO A 285 22.41 -38.54 -15.37
CA PRO A 285 21.96 -39.89 -15.66
C PRO A 285 21.82 -40.73 -14.39
N GLY A 286 20.89 -41.70 -14.41
CA GLY A 286 20.68 -42.60 -13.27
C GLY A 286 19.90 -41.97 -12.11
N GLU A 287 18.95 -41.07 -12.40
CA GLU A 287 18.10 -40.36 -11.43
C GLU A 287 18.86 -39.45 -10.45
N ARG A 288 20.16 -39.23 -10.69
CA ARG A 288 20.99 -38.34 -9.89
C ARG A 288 20.62 -36.88 -10.16
N LYS A 289 20.48 -36.09 -9.10
CA LYS A 289 20.19 -34.65 -9.22
C LYS A 289 20.72 -33.87 -8.03
N LEU A 290 21.06 -32.62 -8.30
CA LEU A 290 21.43 -31.63 -7.30
C LEU A 290 20.43 -30.47 -7.35
N ILE A 291 19.80 -30.18 -6.22
CA ILE A 291 18.85 -29.08 -6.08
C ILE A 291 19.44 -28.07 -5.12
N ASN A 292 19.69 -26.85 -5.60
CA ASN A 292 20.16 -25.75 -4.78
C ASN A 292 19.08 -24.69 -4.66
N GLN A 293 18.79 -24.22 -3.44
CA GLN A 293 17.93 -23.07 -3.19
C GLN A 293 18.71 -22.06 -2.36
N GLY A 294 19.09 -20.93 -2.98
CA GLY A 294 19.89 -19.88 -2.36
C GLY A 294 19.07 -18.60 -2.15
N ASP A 295 19.00 -18.14 -0.91
CA ASP A 295 18.31 -16.92 -0.51
C ASP A 295 19.32 -15.87 -0.04
N VAL A 296 19.54 -14.83 -0.85
CA VAL A 296 20.31 -13.63 -0.50
C VAL A 296 19.36 -12.60 0.11
N LEU A 297 19.47 -12.38 1.41
CA LEU A 297 18.54 -11.57 2.19
C LEU A 297 18.98 -10.10 2.26
N LEU A 298 18.01 -9.18 2.20
CA LEU A 298 18.25 -7.76 2.41
C LEU A 298 18.62 -7.45 3.87
N LEU A 299 18.05 -8.22 4.80
CA LEU A 299 18.21 -8.06 6.24
C LEU A 299 18.84 -9.32 6.83
N SER A 300 20.06 -9.22 7.34
CA SER A 300 20.83 -10.37 7.84
C SER A 300 20.17 -11.08 9.03
N PHE A 301 19.41 -10.38 9.88
CA PHE A 301 18.72 -10.99 11.02
C PHE A 301 17.62 -11.99 10.61
N LEU A 302 17.16 -11.98 9.34
CA LEU A 302 16.20 -12.95 8.84
C LEU A 302 16.86 -14.29 8.45
N ALA A 303 18.19 -14.32 8.36
CA ALA A 303 18.93 -15.49 7.92
C ALA A 303 18.91 -16.61 8.97
N GLU A 304 19.07 -16.29 10.26
CA GLU A 304 18.97 -17.28 11.34
C GLU A 304 17.57 -17.93 11.42
N PRO A 305 16.45 -17.19 11.46
CA PRO A 305 15.12 -17.79 11.44
C PRO A 305 14.87 -18.66 10.20
N LEU A 306 15.33 -18.22 9.02
CA LEU A 306 15.18 -18.99 7.78
C LEU A 306 16.01 -20.28 7.81
N TYR A 307 17.24 -20.21 8.33
CA TYR A 307 18.11 -21.36 8.53
C TYR A 307 17.47 -22.39 9.47
N ARG A 308 16.91 -21.94 10.60
CA ARG A 308 16.23 -22.83 11.57
C ARG A 308 15.00 -23.50 10.96
N GLU A 309 14.20 -22.79 10.18
CA GLU A 309 13.04 -23.36 9.47
C GLU A 309 13.49 -24.43 8.46
N TRP A 310 14.57 -24.17 7.73
CA TRP A 310 15.18 -25.16 6.85
C TRP A 310 15.72 -26.38 7.62
N GLN A 311 16.35 -26.16 8.78
CA GLN A 311 16.87 -27.22 9.64
C GLN A 311 15.74 -28.16 10.12
N GLU A 312 14.57 -27.62 10.47
CA GLU A 312 13.39 -28.41 10.81
C GLU A 312 12.89 -29.21 9.59
N ARG A 313 12.84 -28.59 8.42
CA ARG A 313 12.38 -29.25 7.19
C ARG A 313 13.29 -30.39 6.74
N ILE A 314 14.62 -30.22 6.80
CA ILE A 314 15.53 -31.30 6.46
C ILE A 314 15.46 -32.46 7.46
N ARG A 315 15.01 -32.22 8.70
CA ARG A 315 14.80 -33.28 9.69
C ARG A 315 13.71 -34.24 9.25
N ASP A 316 12.64 -33.72 8.65
CA ASP A 316 11.59 -34.55 8.05
C ASP A 316 12.11 -35.30 6.82
N TYR A 317 12.89 -34.64 5.97
CA TYR A 317 13.47 -35.27 4.76
C TYR A 317 14.52 -36.34 5.07
N ALA A 318 15.31 -36.14 6.13
CA ALA A 318 16.37 -37.05 6.57
C ALA A 318 15.90 -38.11 7.59
N GLU A 319 14.59 -38.22 7.84
CA GLU A 319 13.99 -39.13 8.84
C GLU A 319 14.62 -38.99 10.24
N GLY A 320 14.98 -37.76 10.62
CA GLY A 320 15.58 -37.42 11.91
C GLY A 320 17.11 -37.45 11.98
N ASN A 321 17.81 -37.92 10.94
CA ASN A 321 19.27 -38.02 10.90
C ASN A 321 19.93 -36.70 10.49
N VAL A 322 19.79 -35.67 11.32
CA VAL A 322 20.40 -34.33 11.11
C VAL A 322 21.46 -34.06 12.16
N ILE A 323 22.64 -33.65 11.71
CA ILE A 323 23.79 -33.29 12.54
C ILE A 323 24.15 -31.84 12.23
N GLU A 324 24.40 -31.06 13.27
CA GLU A 324 24.94 -29.71 13.16
C GLU A 324 26.48 -29.78 13.11
N LEU A 325 27.08 -29.12 12.13
CA LEU A 325 28.52 -29.05 11.95
C LEU A 325 29.00 -27.67 12.39
N ASP A 326 30.10 -27.64 13.14
CA ASP A 326 30.78 -26.41 13.53
C ASP A 326 31.88 -26.14 12.50
N ASP A 327 31.73 -25.07 11.73
CA ASP A 327 32.65 -24.68 10.67
C ASP A 327 32.93 -23.16 10.76
N PRO A 328 34.20 -22.73 10.80
CA PRO A 328 34.54 -21.32 10.98
C PRO A 328 34.14 -20.42 9.78
N GLY A 329 33.83 -20.99 8.62
CA GLY A 329 33.39 -20.26 7.44
C GLY A 329 31.90 -19.89 7.44
N PHE A 330 31.11 -20.44 8.37
CA PHE A 330 29.65 -20.32 8.39
C PHE A 330 29.12 -19.92 9.76
N ASP A 331 27.99 -19.23 9.79
CA ASP A 331 27.26 -18.94 11.03
C ASP A 331 26.42 -20.15 11.49
N GLY A 332 26.10 -21.07 10.56
CA GLY A 332 25.49 -22.36 10.88
C GLY A 332 25.51 -23.35 9.70
N VAL A 333 25.78 -24.62 9.99
CA VAL A 333 25.81 -25.72 9.01
C VAL A 333 25.03 -26.92 9.55
N SER A 334 24.04 -27.39 8.80
CA SER A 334 23.27 -28.58 9.16
C SER A 334 23.30 -29.60 8.03
N LEU A 335 23.63 -30.85 8.38
CA LEU A 335 23.75 -31.97 7.47
C LEU A 335 22.72 -33.05 7.83
N GLY A 336 21.78 -33.32 6.93
CA GLY A 336 20.85 -34.42 6.96
C GLY A 336 21.28 -35.55 6.01
N ARG A 337 21.09 -36.82 6.40
CA ARG A 337 21.33 -37.98 5.51
C ARG A 337 20.16 -38.95 5.49
N ARG A 338 19.84 -39.46 4.29
CA ARG A 338 18.85 -40.52 4.08
C ARG A 338 19.33 -41.50 3.01
N GLY A 339 19.87 -42.64 3.45
CA GLY A 339 20.45 -43.61 2.52
C GLY A 339 21.66 -43.00 1.78
N GLU A 340 21.55 -42.89 0.45
CA GLU A 340 22.56 -42.24 -0.40
C GLU A 340 22.28 -40.74 -0.62
N ASP A 341 21.12 -40.24 -0.19
CA ASP A 341 20.73 -38.84 -0.34
C ASP A 341 21.27 -37.99 0.81
N THR A 342 21.76 -36.80 0.49
CA THR A 342 22.36 -35.86 1.43
C THR A 342 21.68 -34.50 1.31
N PHE A 343 21.32 -33.92 2.45
CA PHE A 343 20.68 -32.60 2.56
C PHE A 343 21.59 -31.69 3.38
N LEU A 344 22.03 -30.58 2.81
CA LEU A 344 22.90 -29.63 3.47
C LEU A 344 22.20 -28.27 3.53
N VAL A 345 22.22 -27.64 4.69
CA VAL A 345 21.74 -26.26 4.89
C VAL A 345 22.90 -25.45 5.43
N LEU A 346 23.24 -24.37 4.73
CA LEU A 346 24.34 -23.48 5.02
C LEU A 346 23.80 -22.08 5.27
N TRP A 347 24.33 -21.43 6.30
CA TRP A 347 24.05 -20.03 6.59
C TRP A 347 25.36 -19.28 6.78
N GLN A 348 25.53 -18.20 6.02
CA GLN A 348 26.66 -17.29 6.13
C GLN A 348 26.15 -15.85 5.96
N GLY A 349 26.29 -15.02 6.99
CA GLY A 349 25.90 -13.61 6.98
C GLY A 349 24.44 -13.41 6.57
N ARG A 350 24.23 -12.86 5.37
CA ARG A 350 22.89 -12.61 4.82
C ARG A 350 22.39 -13.68 3.84
N VAL A 351 23.17 -14.74 3.60
CA VAL A 351 22.86 -15.77 2.60
C VAL A 351 22.55 -17.09 3.29
N VAL A 352 21.44 -17.71 2.89
CA VAL A 352 21.06 -19.07 3.31
C VAL A 352 20.98 -19.94 2.06
N LEU A 353 21.70 -21.06 2.05
CA LEU A 353 21.74 -21.99 0.93
C LEU A 353 21.29 -23.38 1.41
N TYR A 354 20.27 -23.92 0.77
CA TYR A 354 19.90 -25.32 0.87
C TYR A 354 20.43 -26.09 -0.34
N VAL A 355 20.99 -27.26 -0.11
CA VAL A 355 21.49 -28.20 -1.11
C VAL A 355 20.88 -29.57 -0.85
N GLY A 356 20.07 -30.07 -1.78
CA GLY A 356 19.58 -31.44 -1.80
C GLY A 356 20.30 -32.24 -2.88
N ALA A 357 21.16 -33.17 -2.47
CA ALA A 357 21.87 -34.09 -3.34
C ALA A 357 21.22 -35.47 -3.31
N PHE A 358 20.75 -35.92 -4.46
CA PHE A 358 20.10 -37.21 -4.63
C PHE A 358 20.96 -38.10 -5.50
N GLY A 359 21.50 -39.18 -4.93
CA GLY A 359 22.47 -40.06 -5.60
C GLY A 359 23.80 -39.38 -6.02
N VAL A 360 24.08 -38.18 -5.51
CA VAL A 360 25.32 -37.41 -5.72
C VAL A 360 26.08 -37.39 -4.39
N THR A 361 27.38 -37.68 -4.42
CA THR A 361 28.19 -37.85 -3.21
C THR A 361 29.22 -36.74 -3.04
N GLY A 362 29.57 -36.41 -1.79
CA GLY A 362 30.70 -35.52 -1.48
C GLY A 362 30.34 -34.07 -1.14
N VAL A 363 29.06 -33.68 -1.13
CA VAL A 363 28.61 -32.31 -0.84
C VAL A 363 29.20 -31.73 0.44
N GLU A 364 29.34 -32.55 1.48
CA GLU A 364 29.88 -32.15 2.78
C GLU A 364 31.40 -31.90 2.78
N LYS A 365 32.13 -32.30 1.73
CA LYS A 365 33.58 -32.13 1.64
C LYS A 365 33.98 -30.80 1.02
N HIS A 366 33.04 -30.11 0.36
CA HIS A 366 33.29 -28.86 -0.36
C HIS A 366 32.81 -27.62 0.42
N LEU A 367 32.77 -27.70 1.76
CA LEU A 367 32.33 -26.58 2.61
C LEU A 367 33.16 -25.30 2.39
N ASP A 368 34.48 -25.43 2.24
CA ASP A 368 35.36 -24.30 1.94
C ASP A 368 34.99 -23.61 0.62
N GLU A 369 34.71 -24.40 -0.43
CA GLU A 369 34.31 -23.87 -1.73
C GLU A 369 32.93 -23.21 -1.69
N TYR A 370 31.99 -23.77 -0.91
CA TYR A 370 30.71 -23.12 -0.66
C TYR A 370 30.90 -21.79 0.08
N ALA A 371 31.78 -21.72 1.06
CA ALA A 371 32.06 -20.48 1.80
C ALA A 371 32.62 -19.39 0.87
N ASP A 372 33.53 -19.74 -0.04
CA ASP A 372 34.09 -18.83 -1.04
C ASP A 372 33.05 -18.31 -2.03
N VAL A 373 32.13 -19.19 -2.47
CA VAL A 373 31.05 -18.81 -3.37
C VAL A 373 30.05 -17.89 -2.66
N LEU A 374 29.62 -18.23 -1.44
CA LEU A 374 28.66 -17.43 -0.69
C LEU A 374 29.24 -16.07 -0.25
N ALA A 375 30.55 -15.99 0.00
CA ALA A 375 31.25 -14.75 0.31
C ALA A 375 31.12 -13.70 -0.81
N GLN A 376 30.98 -14.12 -2.08
CA GLN A 376 30.78 -13.21 -3.22
C GLN A 376 29.41 -12.52 -3.21
N PHE A 377 28.46 -13.03 -2.42
CA PHE A 377 27.07 -12.55 -2.35
C PHE A 377 26.72 -11.87 -1.01
N GLN A 378 27.70 -11.68 -0.10
CA GLN A 378 27.58 -10.81 1.07
C GLN A 378 27.50 -9.34 0.69
#